data_AF-A0A7C7H5J0-F1
#
_entry.id   AF-A0A7C7H5J0-F1
#
_cell.length_a   1.000
_cell.length_b   1.000
_cell.length_c   1.000
_cell.angle_alpha   90.00
_cell.angle_beta   90.00
_cell.angle_gamma   90.00
#
_symmetry.space_group_name_H-M   'P 1'
#
loop_
_entity.id
_entity.type
_entity.pdbx_description
1 polymer ?
#
loop_
_entity_poly.entity_id
_entity_poly.type
_entity_poly.pdbx_seq_one_letter_code
_entity_poly.pdbx_strand_id
1 'polypeptide(L)'
;MGKPGNNILIGILAAVIFGGLIIFAIEDKRSFLQILAGFAFCIIPFTFLSSFSSKIASFLLAVTVIVLAYVAYKLEYQDFWIGIVMAAVTGGAAFYFRVNKYKPFSPSDYKEEAENQHNNKNTEEE
;
A
#
# COMPACT_ATOMS: atom_id res chain seq x y z
N MET A 1 3.15 -18.17 5.60
CA MET A 1 4.53 -17.74 5.33
C MET A 1 4.68 -17.58 3.82
N GLY A 2 4.58 -16.35 3.29
CA GLY A 2 4.65 -16.11 1.83
C GLY A 2 6.08 -16.28 1.34
N LYS A 3 6.28 -16.98 0.21
CA LYS A 3 7.61 -17.22 -0.38
C LYS A 3 8.34 -15.89 -0.62
N PRO A 4 9.60 -15.73 -0.15
CA PRO A 4 10.33 -14.46 -0.22
C PRO A 4 10.57 -13.93 -1.66
N GLY A 5 10.53 -14.81 -2.67
CA GLY A 5 10.75 -14.42 -4.07
C GLY A 5 9.62 -13.58 -4.71
N ASN A 6 8.37 -13.75 -4.29
CA ASN A 6 7.24 -13.03 -4.91
C ASN A 6 7.24 -11.53 -4.57
N ASN A 7 7.73 -11.19 -3.37
CA ASN A 7 7.71 -9.82 -2.86
C ASN A 7 8.69 -8.93 -3.63
N ILE A 8 9.87 -9.45 -3.97
CA ILE A 8 10.89 -8.68 -4.71
C ILE A 8 10.43 -8.39 -6.14
N LEU A 9 9.82 -9.37 -6.81
CA LEU A 9 9.30 -9.21 -8.17
C LEU A 9 8.22 -8.12 -8.27
N ILE A 10 7.32 -8.05 -7.29
CA ILE A 10 6.28 -7.01 -7.23
C ILE A 10 6.91 -5.61 -7.06
N GLY A 11 7.96 -5.49 -6.25
CA GLY A 11 8.69 -4.24 -6.07
C GLY A 11 9.41 -3.79 -7.34
N ILE A 12 10.08 -4.72 -8.03
CA ILE A 12 10.74 -4.45 -9.32
C ILE A 12 9.70 -4.03 -10.36
N LEU A 13 8.58 -4.74 -10.46
CA LEU A 13 7.51 -4.42 -11.40
C LEU A 13 6.93 -3.02 -11.13
N ALA A 14 6.68 -2.69 -9.86
CA ALA A 14 6.21 -1.36 -9.47
C ALA A 14 7.21 -0.26 -9.85
N ALA A 15 8.51 -0.50 -9.64
CA ALA A 15 9.57 0.44 -10.02
C ALA A 15 9.66 0.65 -11.54
N VAL A 16 9.55 -0.43 -12.32
CA VAL A 16 9.53 -0.37 -13.80
C VAL A 16 8.33 0.43 -14.29
N ILE A 17 7.13 0.18 -13.76
CA ILE A 17 5.91 0.92 -14.13
C ILE A 17 6.06 2.40 -13.77
N PHE A 18 6.53 2.70 -12.55
CA PHE A 18 6.71 4.07 -12.08
C PHE A 18 7.72 4.84 -12.93
N GLY A 19 8.90 4.24 -13.18
CA GLY A 19 9.92 4.83 -14.06
C GLY A 19 9.42 4.99 -15.50
N GLY A 20 8.69 4.00 -16.03
CA GLY A 20 8.08 4.07 -17.35
C GLY A 20 7.07 5.21 -17.50
N LEU A 21 6.25 5.47 -16.48
CA LEU A 21 5.31 6.59 -16.48
C LEU A 21 6.02 7.95 -16.45
N ILE A 22 7.13 8.06 -15.71
CA ILE A 22 7.95 9.29 -15.72
C ILE A 22 8.56 9.50 -17.10
N ILE A 23 9.19 8.48 -17.69
CA ILE A 23 9.79 8.58 -19.03
C ILE A 23 8.73 8.96 -20.05
N PHE A 24 7.55 8.32 -20.01
CA PHE A 24 6.41 8.65 -20.86
C PHE A 24 5.99 10.12 -20.71
N ALA A 25 5.90 10.62 -19.48
CA ALA A 25 5.55 12.02 -19.22
C ALA A 25 6.58 13.01 -19.78
N ILE A 26 7.88 12.67 -19.74
CA ILE A 26 8.94 13.48 -20.35
C ILE A 26 8.79 13.51 -21.87
N GLU A 27 8.65 12.34 -22.49
CA GLU A 27 8.63 12.19 -23.94
C GLU A 27 7.42 12.89 -24.58
N ASP A 28 6.24 12.76 -23.95
CA ASP A 28 4.99 13.34 -24.43
C ASP A 28 4.78 14.78 -23.93
N LYS A 29 5.82 15.41 -23.35
CA LYS A 29 5.84 16.79 -22.83
C LYS A 29 4.67 17.10 -21.88
N ARG A 30 4.29 16.13 -21.06
CA ARG A 30 3.19 16.27 -20.10
C ARG A 30 3.55 17.23 -18.99
N SER A 31 2.52 17.84 -18.41
CA SER A 31 2.69 18.79 -17.31
C SER A 31 3.06 18.06 -16.02
N PHE A 32 4.35 18.09 -15.69
CA PHE A 32 4.87 17.54 -14.43
C PHE A 32 4.17 18.08 -13.18
N LEU A 33 3.74 19.34 -13.20
CA LEU A 33 3.02 19.93 -12.07
C LEU A 33 1.63 19.32 -11.89
N GLN A 34 0.91 19.04 -12.98
CA GLN A 34 -0.39 18.36 -12.90
C GLN A 34 -0.25 16.92 -12.43
N ILE A 35 0.78 16.22 -12.93
CA ILE A 35 1.12 14.87 -12.49
C ILE A 35 1.46 14.85 -10.99
N LEU A 36 2.29 15.78 -10.53
CA LEU A 36 2.68 15.89 -9.14
C LEU A 36 1.49 16.23 -8.25
N ALA A 37 0.59 17.12 -8.70
CA ALA A 37 -0.63 17.46 -7.99
C ALA A 37 -1.55 16.23 -7.82
N GLY A 38 -1.76 15.46 -8.90
CA GLY A 38 -2.53 14.22 -8.85
C GLY A 38 -1.91 13.19 -7.92
N PHE A 39 -0.58 13.04 -7.98
CA PHE A 39 0.15 12.16 -7.10
C PHE A 39 0.00 12.55 -5.62
N ALA A 40 0.28 13.82 -5.28
CA ALA A 40 0.25 14.32 -3.91
C ALA A 40 -1.15 14.26 -3.30
N PHE A 41 -2.20 14.54 -4.08
CA PHE A 41 -3.58 14.43 -3.61
C PHE A 41 -3.99 12.99 -3.36
N CYS A 42 -3.57 12.04 -4.22
CA CYS A 42 -4.04 10.67 -4.14
C CYS A 42 -3.15 9.75 -3.30
N ILE A 43 -1.89 10.08 -3.04
CA ILE A 43 -1.01 9.22 -2.24
C ILE A 43 -1.50 9.03 -0.80
N ILE A 44 -2.08 10.08 -0.21
CA ILE A 44 -2.66 10.05 1.13
C ILE A 44 -3.85 9.07 1.19
N PRO A 45 -4.92 9.24 0.39
CA PRO A 45 -6.05 8.30 0.42
C PRO A 45 -5.63 6.86 0.11
N PHE A 46 -4.70 6.62 -0.83
CA PHE A 46 -4.19 5.27 -1.11
C PHE A 46 -3.40 4.66 0.05
N THR A 47 -2.55 5.44 0.72
CA THR A 47 -1.72 4.94 1.83
C THR A 47 -2.53 4.69 3.11
N PHE A 48 -3.60 5.46 3.32
CA PHE A 48 -4.43 5.38 4.53
C PHE A 48 -5.75 4.63 4.32
N LEU A 49 -6.03 4.11 3.12
CA LEU A 49 -7.28 3.42 2.80
C LEU A 49 -7.61 2.30 3.82
N SER A 50 -6.60 1.54 4.24
CA SER A 50 -6.75 0.44 5.21
C SER A 50 -6.82 0.87 6.67
N SER A 51 -6.45 2.12 6.96
CA SER A 51 -6.43 2.66 8.33
C SER A 51 -7.77 3.29 8.73
N PHE A 52 -8.69 3.49 7.78
CA PHE A 52 -10.03 4.00 8.09
C PHE A 52 -10.91 2.89 8.69
N SER A 53 -10.99 2.83 10.02
CA SER A 53 -11.93 1.95 10.73
C SER A 53 -13.36 2.52 10.76
N SER A 54 -13.52 3.82 10.49
CA SER A 54 -14.81 4.51 10.57
C SER A 54 -15.52 4.53 9.21
N LYS A 55 -16.79 4.08 9.20
CA LYS A 55 -17.69 4.13 8.03
C LYS A 55 -17.84 5.56 7.47
N ILE A 56 -17.85 6.56 8.35
CA ILE A 56 -18.03 7.97 7.98
C ILE A 56 -16.78 8.51 7.29
N ALA A 57 -15.59 8.16 7.78
CA ALA A 57 -14.33 8.59 7.18
C ALA A 57 -14.16 8.00 5.77
N SER A 58 -14.47 6.71 5.59
CA SER A 58 -14.42 6.06 4.27
C SER A 58 -15.42 6.67 3.29
N PHE A 59 -16.62 7.04 3.75
CA PHE A 59 -17.60 7.74 2.91
C PHE A 59 -17.11 9.13 2.48
N LEU A 60 -16.60 9.93 3.42
CA LEU A 60 -16.05 11.26 3.11
C LEU A 60 -14.88 11.16 2.13
N LEU A 61 -13.97 10.21 2.34
CA LEU A 61 -12.85 9.96 1.43
C LEU A 61 -13.34 9.64 0.01
N ALA A 62 -14.31 8.74 -0.12
CA ALA A 62 -14.88 8.36 -1.42
C ALA A 62 -15.53 9.55 -2.12
N VAL A 63 -16.32 10.35 -1.41
CA VAL A 63 -16.93 11.57 -1.95
C VAL A 63 -15.86 12.57 -2.38
N THR A 64 -14.85 12.83 -1.56
CA THR A 64 -13.74 13.73 -1.90
C THR A 64 -13.01 13.27 -3.16
N VAL A 65 -12.72 11.98 -3.29
CA VAL A 65 -12.06 11.42 -4.50
C VAL A 65 -12.94 11.59 -5.74
N ILE A 66 -14.24 11.31 -5.64
CA ILE A 66 -15.18 11.47 -6.77
C ILE A 66 -15.27 12.94 -7.21
N VAL A 67 -15.41 13.87 -6.26
CA VAL A 67 -15.47 15.31 -6.56
C VAL A 67 -14.17 15.79 -7.19
N LEU A 68 -13.02 15.39 -6.67
CA LEU A 68 -11.72 15.73 -7.26
C LEU A 68 -11.57 15.16 -8.67
N ALA A 69 -11.98 13.91 -8.91
CA ALA A 69 -11.95 13.31 -10.24
C ALA A 69 -12.83 14.08 -11.23
N TYR A 70 -14.03 14.50 -10.81
CA TYR A 70 -14.92 15.32 -11.64
C TYR A 70 -14.33 16.70 -11.93
N VAL A 71 -13.74 17.37 -10.94
CA VAL A 71 -13.08 18.68 -11.12
C VAL A 71 -11.88 18.55 -12.06
N ALA A 72 -11.04 17.53 -11.89
CA ALA A 72 -9.90 17.27 -12.77
C ALA A 72 -10.35 17.02 -14.22
N TYR A 73 -11.43 16.25 -14.41
CA TYR A 73 -12.03 16.04 -15.72
C TYR A 73 -12.57 17.34 -16.33
N LYS A 74 -13.28 18.16 -15.54
CA LYS A 74 -13.91 19.40 -16.03
C LYS A 74 -12.89 20.50 -16.36
N LEU A 75 -11.76 20.54 -15.66
CA LEU A 75 -10.66 21.47 -15.90
C LEU A 75 -9.67 20.99 -16.98
N GLU A 76 -9.97 19.88 -17.65
CA GLU A 76 -9.13 19.28 -18.70
C GLU A 76 -7.70 18.96 -18.23
N TYR A 77 -7.54 18.68 -16.93
CA TYR A 77 -6.27 18.23 -16.36
C TYR A 77 -6.03 16.75 -16.69
N GLN A 78 -5.77 16.45 -17.96
CA GLN A 78 -5.55 15.08 -18.44
C GLN A 78 -4.34 14.43 -17.76
N ASP A 79 -3.28 15.20 -17.50
CA ASP A 79 -2.04 14.67 -16.92
C ASP A 79 -2.18 14.35 -15.43
N PHE A 80 -3.25 14.84 -14.78
CA PHE A 80 -3.59 14.50 -13.40
C PHE A 80 -3.80 12.99 -13.23
N TRP A 81 -4.36 12.32 -14.24
CA TRP A 81 -4.60 10.87 -14.21
C TRP A 81 -3.31 10.06 -14.12
N ILE A 82 -2.24 10.50 -14.78
CA ILE A 82 -0.91 9.86 -14.68
C ILE A 82 -0.42 9.92 -13.22
N GLY A 83 -0.63 11.07 -12.56
CA GLY A 83 -0.35 11.26 -11.13
C GLY A 83 -1.13 10.29 -10.24
N ILE A 84 -2.43 10.11 -10.50
CA ILE A 84 -3.28 9.15 -9.77
C ILE A 84 -2.74 7.72 -9.92
N VAL A 85 -2.39 7.31 -11.15
CA VAL A 85 -1.84 5.96 -11.41
C VAL A 85 -0.53 5.77 -10.66
N MET A 86 0.37 6.75 -10.67
CA MET A 86 1.61 6.69 -9.88
C MET A 86 1.35 6.58 -8.38
N ALA A 87 0.36 7.31 -7.86
CA ALA A 87 -0.03 7.22 -6.45
C ALA A 87 -0.61 5.84 -6.11
N ALA A 88 -1.39 5.24 -7.01
CA ALA A 88 -1.93 3.90 -6.83
C ALA A 88 -0.83 2.83 -6.82
N VAL A 89 0.14 2.91 -7.74
CA VAL A 89 1.29 1.99 -7.78
C VAL A 89 2.12 2.12 -6.50
N THR A 90 2.44 3.34 -6.09
CA THR A 90 3.29 3.60 -4.92
C THR A 90 2.58 3.27 -3.61
N GLY A 91 1.33 3.73 -3.45
CA GLY A 91 0.51 3.45 -2.27
C GLY A 91 0.12 1.98 -2.16
N GLY A 92 -0.17 1.31 -3.28
CA GLY A 92 -0.44 -0.12 -3.34
C GLY A 92 0.78 -0.97 -3.01
N ALA A 93 1.95 -0.62 -3.56
CA ALA A 93 3.22 -1.25 -3.19
C ALA A 93 3.52 -1.02 -1.70
N ALA A 94 3.39 0.22 -1.21
CA ALA A 94 3.58 0.54 0.19
C ALA A 94 2.63 -0.26 1.09
N PHE A 95 1.36 -0.39 0.72
CA PHE A 95 0.38 -1.23 1.43
C PHE A 95 0.79 -2.71 1.45
N TYR A 96 1.21 -3.25 0.31
CA TYR A 96 1.64 -4.65 0.20
C TYR A 96 2.89 -4.94 1.04
N PHE A 97 3.85 -4.01 1.05
CA PHE A 97 5.09 -4.14 1.82
C PHE A 97 4.98 -3.67 3.28
N ARG A 98 3.85 -3.07 3.70
CA ARG A 98 3.62 -2.61 5.08
C ARG A 98 3.44 -3.81 6.00
N VAL A 99 4.58 -4.37 6.40
CA VAL A 99 4.94 -5.13 7.59
C VAL A 99 3.76 -5.85 8.27
N ASN A 100 3.73 -7.19 8.11
CA ASN A 100 2.96 -8.11 8.94
C ASN A 100 3.06 -7.69 10.42
N LYS A 101 1.91 -7.61 11.11
CA LYS A 101 1.86 -7.37 12.55
C LYS A 101 2.91 -8.24 13.24
N TYR A 102 3.93 -7.62 13.81
CA TYR A 102 4.77 -8.29 14.79
C TYR A 102 3.80 -8.78 15.86
N LYS A 103 3.66 -10.10 16.04
CA LYS A 103 2.90 -10.60 17.20
C LYS A 103 3.69 -10.08 18.41
N PRO A 104 3.14 -9.16 19.22
CA PRO A 104 3.81 -8.84 20.48
C PRO A 104 3.88 -10.14 21.26
N PHE A 105 5.05 -10.41 21.84
CA PHE A 105 5.30 -11.60 22.63
C PHE A 105 4.22 -11.71 23.72
N SER A 106 3.32 -12.70 23.64
CA SER A 106 2.26 -12.86 24.63
C SER A 106 2.79 -13.72 25.78
N PRO A 107 2.67 -13.28 27.04
CA PRO A 107 3.05 -14.10 28.20
C PRO A 107 2.31 -15.43 28.28
N SER A 108 1.11 -15.53 27.70
CA SER A 108 0.35 -16.79 27.60
C SER A 108 1.06 -17.79 26.68
N ASP A 109 1.49 -17.34 25.51
CA ASP A 109 2.09 -18.18 24.47
C ASP A 109 3.43 -18.76 24.97
N TYR A 110 4.18 -17.97 25.77
CA TYR A 110 5.40 -18.45 26.42
C TYR A 110 5.17 -19.54 27.47
N LYS A 111 4.10 -19.43 28.27
CA LYS A 111 3.76 -20.45 29.28
C LYS A 111 3.33 -21.75 28.61
N GLU A 112 2.54 -21.65 27.56
CA GLU A 112 2.06 -22.81 26.80
C GLU A 112 3.20 -23.53 26.07
N GLU A 113 4.16 -22.80 25.48
CA GLU A 113 5.37 -23.42 24.90
C GLU A 113 6.27 -24.07 25.96
N ALA A 114 6.40 -23.47 27.15
CA ALA A 114 7.21 -24.03 28.22
C ALA A 114 6.60 -25.32 28.80
N GLU A 115 5.28 -25.38 29.00
CA GLU A 115 4.58 -26.59 29.46
C GLU A 115 4.68 -27.72 28.42
N ASN A 116 4.52 -27.41 27.13
CA ASN A 116 4.66 -28.39 26.06
C ASN A 116 6.07 -28.97 25.98
N GLN A 117 7.11 -28.15 26.15
CA GLN A 117 8.50 -28.65 26.19
C GLN A 117 8.77 -29.55 27.40
N HIS A 118 8.18 -29.23 28.55
CA HIS A 118 8.36 -30.03 29.77
C HIS A 118 7.64 -31.39 29.67
N ASN A 119 6.46 -31.43 29.07
CA ASN A 119 5.71 -32.68 28.87
C ASN A 119 6.33 -33.57 27.79
N ASN A 120 6.90 -32.99 26.72
CA ASN A 120 7.53 -33.77 25.65
C ASN A 120 8.81 -34.47 26.15
N LYS A 121 9.62 -33.80 26.99
CA LYS A 121 10.80 -34.42 27.62
C LYS A 121 10.45 -35.63 28.48
N ASN A 122 9.37 -35.55 29.25
CA ASN A 122 8.94 -36.66 30.11
C ASN A 122 8.44 -37.88 29.32
N THR A 123 8.08 -37.71 28.04
CA THR A 123 7.58 -38.78 27.17
C THR A 123 8.71 -39.46 26.38
N GLU A 124 9.88 -38.81 26.27
CA GLU A 124 11.09 -39.40 25.65
C GLU A 124 11.95 -40.19 26.66
N GLU A 125 11.68 -40.07 27.96
CA GLU A 125 12.40 -40.75 29.05
C GLU A 125 11.69 -42.02 29.57
N GLU A 126 10.53 -42.40 29.02
CA GLU A 126 9.82 -43.68 29.24
C GLU A 126 10.02 -44.67 28.07
#